data_AF-A0A1Q7QI93-F1
#
_entry.id   AF-A0A1Q7QI93-F1
#
_cell.length_a   1.000
_cell.length_b   1.000
_cell.length_c   1.000
_cell.angle_alpha   90.00
_cell.angle_beta   90.00
_cell.angle_gamma   90.00
#
_symmetry.space_group_name_H-M   'P 1'
#
loop_
_entity.id
_entity.type
_entity.pdbx_description
1 polymer ?
#
loop_
_entity_poly.entity_id
_entity_poly.type
_entity_poly.pdbx_seq_one_letter_code
_entity_poly.pdbx_strand_id
1 'polypeptide(L)'
;MVTDTLAQAQRVDEAGLPGMTAFIPATFPVMVSGLSPRAMGFLRQALGAAQPLLQYDQEGATFVASPITGGSSVGILQVRGDVSYGGMCTVTLRVGDRLLICGHPWDQMGEVEYALTTSDIVTVVRTLQEPFKEGNLGDLIGKIDQDRGPAIRGVIGRMPRMLAVRVAVTDLDAGTRIEKGVQVVRRRDLAKTFAAAMALTAVDRARGQILGGGTASVKITLRAKGLPRVISRENVFYNSRDVALASLLDLPDALNFLLYNDLAPLDPVDMNIEISVTGKRQTAAIAEATVERREVAPGERLRVHMTLRPFQEQTVPSRVIEISIPRDFPRGPAVLVVGSAGRQVSLESAPEQGLAQLLQQEPQPSPAATLDEAIQLFEDYGKNTDILLQLIPFGLPPEGSEFVKFDVFAGEVVRTDWVVQGEIQIPILIR
;
A
#
# COMPACT_ATOMS: atom_id res chain seq x y z
N MET A 1 25.83 32.30 4.79
CA MET A 1 24.94 32.17 3.62
C MET A 1 24.03 30.99 3.87
N VAL A 2 22.71 31.13 3.67
CA VAL A 2 21.81 29.96 3.73
C VAL A 2 21.77 29.32 2.34
N THR A 3 22.02 28.03 2.27
CA THR A 3 21.99 27.25 1.02
C THR A 3 20.95 26.14 1.13
N ASP A 4 20.43 25.67 0.01
CA ASP A 4 19.32 24.70 0.01
C ASP A 4 19.77 23.25 0.27
N THR A 5 21.06 22.94 0.05
CA THR A 5 21.59 21.57 0.20
C THR A 5 22.93 21.54 0.91
N LEU A 6 23.25 20.43 1.57
CA LEU A 6 24.55 20.21 2.21
C LEU A 6 25.70 20.33 1.21
N ALA A 7 25.54 19.81 -0.02
CA ALA A 7 26.55 19.92 -1.07
C ALA A 7 26.79 21.37 -1.52
N GLN A 8 25.75 22.21 -1.55
CA GLN A 8 25.92 23.65 -1.81
C GLN A 8 26.62 24.34 -0.63
N ALA A 9 26.24 24.04 0.61
CA ALA A 9 26.91 24.57 1.79
C ALA A 9 28.40 24.23 1.80
N GLN A 10 28.73 22.95 1.55
CA GLN A 10 30.10 22.47 1.47
C GLN A 10 30.90 23.22 0.40
N ARG A 11 30.33 23.46 -0.79
CA ARG A 11 31.01 24.26 -1.83
C ARG A 11 31.26 25.71 -1.40
N VAL A 12 30.35 26.31 -0.65
CA VAL A 12 30.51 27.69 -0.13
C VAL A 12 31.58 27.74 0.96
N ASP A 13 31.62 26.74 1.84
CA ASP A 13 32.65 26.61 2.86
C ASP A 13 34.03 26.30 2.24
N GLU A 14 34.08 25.41 1.23
CA GLU A 14 35.29 25.06 0.47
C GLU A 14 35.82 26.25 -0.35
N ALA A 15 34.95 27.12 -0.85
CA ALA A 15 35.34 28.35 -1.53
C ALA A 15 36.09 29.33 -0.59
N GLY A 16 36.06 29.10 0.73
CA GLY A 16 36.96 29.73 1.70
C GLY A 16 36.81 31.24 1.79
N LEU A 17 35.63 31.79 1.48
CA LEU A 17 35.38 33.23 1.56
C LEU A 17 35.52 33.71 3.02
N PRO A 18 36.47 34.61 3.33
CA PRO A 18 36.75 35.01 4.71
C PRO A 18 35.51 35.56 5.42
N GLY A 19 35.16 34.99 6.57
CA GLY A 19 34.04 35.42 7.40
C GLY A 19 32.66 34.97 6.92
N MET A 20 32.56 34.11 5.91
CA MET A 20 31.30 33.49 5.50
C MET A 20 31.21 32.04 6.01
N THR A 21 30.15 31.74 6.74
CA THR A 21 29.75 30.36 7.10
C THR A 21 28.51 29.99 6.31
N ALA A 22 28.49 28.81 5.70
CA ALA A 22 27.28 28.28 5.09
C ALA A 22 26.39 27.58 6.13
N PHE A 23 25.09 27.80 6.03
CA PHE A 23 24.09 27.12 6.84
C PHE A 23 23.09 26.44 5.92
N ILE A 24 22.62 25.27 6.30
CA ILE A 24 21.44 24.64 5.71
C ILE A 24 20.29 24.75 6.71
N PRO A 25 19.03 24.84 6.26
CA PRO A 25 17.88 24.70 7.13
C PRO A 25 18.00 23.41 7.97
N ALA A 26 17.79 23.53 9.28
CA ALA A 26 17.80 22.36 10.15
C ALA A 26 16.61 21.46 9.82
N THR A 27 16.87 20.17 9.61
CA THR A 27 15.83 19.16 9.61
C THR A 27 15.38 18.91 11.04
N PHE A 28 14.09 18.68 11.23
CA PHE A 28 13.55 18.27 12.54
C PHE A 28 13.23 16.78 12.48
N PRO A 29 13.53 16.02 13.54
CA PRO A 29 13.20 14.61 13.56
C PRO A 29 11.69 14.42 13.69
N VAL A 30 11.17 13.42 12.98
CA VAL A 30 9.80 12.94 13.13
C VAL A 30 9.80 11.72 14.01
N MET A 31 8.86 11.72 14.94
CA MET A 31 8.67 10.72 15.93
C MET A 31 7.78 9.58 15.37
N VAL A 32 8.28 8.34 15.40
CA VAL A 32 7.56 7.12 15.02
C VAL A 32 7.52 6.12 16.18
N SER A 33 6.37 5.50 16.44
CA SER A 33 6.26 4.37 17.39
C SER A 33 5.32 3.28 16.90
N GLY A 34 5.40 2.10 17.51
CA GLY A 34 4.43 1.00 17.30
C GLY A 34 4.72 0.04 16.13
N LEU A 35 5.67 0.37 15.25
CA LEU A 35 6.10 -0.46 14.12
C LEU A 35 7.15 -1.52 14.51
N SER A 36 7.16 -2.66 13.80
CA SER A 36 8.26 -3.62 13.89
C SER A 36 9.57 -3.03 13.32
N PRO A 37 10.76 -3.52 13.70
CA PRO A 37 12.02 -3.06 13.12
C PRO A 37 12.05 -3.16 11.58
N ARG A 38 11.45 -4.22 11.04
CA ARG A 38 11.30 -4.43 9.60
C ARG A 38 10.40 -3.39 8.96
N ALA A 39 9.21 -3.16 9.53
CA ALA A 39 8.29 -2.13 9.04
C ALA A 39 8.89 -0.72 9.15
N MET A 40 9.74 -0.46 10.15
CA MET A 40 10.51 0.79 10.22
C MET A 40 11.54 0.91 9.08
N GLY A 41 12.22 -0.18 8.73
CA GLY A 41 13.11 -0.23 7.56
C GLY A 41 12.36 0.12 6.27
N PHE A 42 11.23 -0.55 6.04
CA PHE A 42 10.31 -0.25 4.94
C PHE A 42 9.85 1.22 4.94
N LEU A 43 9.43 1.75 6.09
CA LEU A 43 8.96 3.14 6.21
C LEU A 43 10.06 4.16 5.87
N ARG A 44 11.31 3.93 6.32
CA ARG A 44 12.46 4.77 5.95
C ARG A 44 12.69 4.78 4.45
N GLN A 45 12.58 3.63 3.80
CA GLN A 45 12.70 3.56 2.36
C GLN A 45 11.54 4.28 1.66
N ALA A 46 10.32 4.10 2.15
CA ALA A 46 9.12 4.64 1.52
C ALA A 46 9.02 6.18 1.62
N LEU A 47 9.44 6.77 2.75
CA LEU A 47 9.44 8.22 2.96
C LEU A 47 10.72 8.92 2.47
N GLY A 48 11.78 8.14 2.20
CA GLY A 48 13.08 8.68 1.83
C GLY A 48 13.82 9.35 3.01
N ALA A 49 14.85 10.13 2.67
CA ALA A 49 15.78 10.71 3.65
C ALA A 49 15.47 12.18 4.01
N ALA A 50 14.32 12.72 3.59
CA ALA A 50 14.00 14.15 3.77
C ALA A 50 13.87 14.56 5.24
N GLN A 51 13.38 13.65 6.09
CA GLN A 51 13.13 13.88 7.52
C GLN A 51 13.73 12.72 8.32
N PRO A 52 14.63 12.98 9.28
CA PRO A 52 15.13 11.94 10.18
C PRO A 52 13.98 11.28 10.94
N LEU A 53 13.92 9.94 10.93
CA LEU A 53 12.89 9.18 11.67
C LEU A 53 13.48 8.65 12.97
N LEU A 54 13.01 9.18 14.09
CA LEU A 54 13.32 8.70 15.42
C LEU A 54 12.25 7.70 15.84
N GLN A 55 12.64 6.43 15.92
CA GLN A 55 11.80 5.37 16.47
C GLN A 55 11.96 5.32 17.98
N TYR A 56 10.85 5.34 18.70
CA TYR A 56 10.81 5.13 20.14
C TYR A 56 9.72 4.12 20.50
N ASP A 57 9.91 3.49 21.66
CA ASP A 57 8.92 2.61 22.25
C ASP A 57 8.29 3.39 23.42
N GLN A 58 7.22 4.14 23.13
CA GLN A 58 6.47 4.88 24.14
C GLN A 58 5.04 4.36 24.14
N GLU A 59 4.57 3.96 25.32
CA GLU A 59 3.15 3.93 25.60
C GLU A 59 2.63 5.38 25.67
N GLY A 60 1.38 5.60 25.25
CA GLY A 60 0.79 6.95 25.27
C GLY A 60 0.80 7.53 26.68
N ALA A 61 1.60 8.58 26.92
CA ALA A 61 1.63 9.25 28.21
C ALA A 61 0.36 10.09 28.40
N THR A 62 -0.29 9.94 29.55
CA THR A 62 -1.36 10.84 29.98
C THR A 62 -0.76 12.02 30.73
N PHE A 63 -1.10 13.23 30.30
CA PHE A 63 -0.67 14.45 30.96
C PHE A 63 -1.80 15.47 30.98
N VAL A 64 -1.77 16.39 31.94
CA VAL A 64 -2.73 17.49 32.02
C VAL A 64 -2.25 18.61 31.11
N ALA A 65 -2.95 18.82 30.00
CA ALA A 65 -2.60 19.88 29.07
C ALA A 65 -2.81 21.27 29.68
N SER A 66 -1.77 22.10 29.64
CA SER A 66 -1.86 23.52 30.00
C SER A 66 -2.64 24.31 28.94
N PRO A 67 -3.27 25.45 29.31
CA PRO A 67 -3.88 26.35 28.34
C PRO A 67 -2.89 26.78 27.24
N ILE A 68 -3.30 26.64 25.99
CA ILE A 68 -2.43 26.93 24.84
C ILE A 68 -2.31 28.45 24.64
N THR A 69 -1.10 28.98 24.78
CA THR A 69 -0.75 30.39 24.59
C THR A 69 0.54 30.50 23.77
N GLY A 70 1.01 31.72 23.50
CA GLY A 70 2.32 31.92 22.87
C GLY A 70 3.42 31.29 23.73
N GLY A 71 4.29 30.49 23.11
CA GLY A 71 5.35 29.72 23.76
C GLY A 71 4.94 28.30 24.17
N SER A 72 3.65 27.94 24.14
CA SER A 72 3.21 26.57 24.43
C SER A 72 3.70 25.57 23.39
N SER A 73 3.82 24.31 23.79
CA SER A 73 4.09 23.20 22.88
C SER A 73 2.78 22.59 22.39
N VAL A 74 2.71 22.26 21.10
CA VAL A 74 1.60 21.54 20.46
C VAL A 74 2.13 20.46 19.52
N GLY A 75 1.32 19.45 19.27
CA GLY A 75 1.66 18.36 18.36
C GLY A 75 1.11 18.54 16.95
N ILE A 76 1.90 18.10 15.97
CA ILE A 76 1.50 17.85 14.59
C ILE A 76 1.47 16.34 14.43
N LEU A 77 0.26 15.76 14.36
CA LEU A 77 0.06 14.32 14.30
C LEU A 77 -0.50 13.95 12.92
N GLN A 78 0.11 12.96 12.29
CA GLN A 78 -0.27 12.48 10.95
C GLN A 78 -0.79 11.03 10.98
N VAL A 79 -0.32 10.22 11.93
CA VAL A 79 -0.86 8.88 12.21
C VAL A 79 -1.02 8.69 13.70
N ARG A 80 -2.14 8.08 14.13
CA ARG A 80 -2.43 7.79 15.54
C ARG A 80 -3.07 6.42 15.72
N GLY A 81 -2.93 5.84 16.91
CA GLY A 81 -3.48 4.52 17.26
C GLY A 81 -2.37 3.60 17.73
N ASP A 82 -2.37 2.35 17.25
CA ASP A 82 -1.27 1.40 17.50
C ASP A 82 0.07 1.80 16.87
N VAL A 83 0.05 2.78 15.96
CA VAL A 83 1.22 3.45 15.39
C VAL A 83 1.03 4.95 15.57
N SER A 84 2.09 5.64 15.98
CA SER A 84 2.14 7.10 16.05
C SER A 84 3.16 7.64 15.05
N TYR A 85 2.79 8.67 14.30
CA TYR A 85 3.69 9.42 13.42
C TYR A 85 3.36 10.90 13.52
N GLY A 86 4.32 11.69 13.99
CA GLY A 86 4.13 13.11 14.20
C GLY A 86 5.32 13.77 14.85
N GLY A 87 5.13 15.00 15.31
CA GLY A 87 6.17 15.78 15.97
C GLY A 87 5.58 16.93 16.77
N MET A 88 6.44 17.74 17.36
CA MET A 88 6.03 18.84 18.23
C MET A 88 6.54 20.16 17.69
N CYS A 89 5.71 21.19 17.81
CA CYS A 89 6.03 22.55 17.47
C CYS A 89 5.69 23.51 18.61
N THR A 90 6.19 24.73 18.48
CA THR A 90 5.89 25.80 19.42
C THR A 90 4.82 26.71 18.82
N VAL A 91 3.90 27.18 19.66
CA VAL A 91 2.92 28.20 19.29
C VAL A 91 3.58 29.56 19.31
N THR A 92 3.63 30.22 18.15
CA THR A 92 4.14 31.59 18.01
C THR A 92 3.09 32.61 18.46
N LEU A 93 1.84 32.41 18.01
CA LEU A 93 0.74 33.33 18.27
C LEU A 93 -0.59 32.57 18.37
N ARG A 94 -1.44 32.98 19.30
CA ARG A 94 -2.84 32.54 19.37
C ARG A 94 -3.78 33.73 19.22
N VAL A 95 -4.74 33.64 18.31
CA VAL A 95 -5.84 34.60 18.15
C VAL A 95 -7.16 33.82 18.14
N GLY A 96 -7.89 33.86 19.26
CA GLY A 96 -9.11 33.07 19.42
C GLY A 96 -8.85 31.56 19.34
N ASP A 97 -9.48 30.92 18.35
CA ASP A 97 -9.34 29.50 18.03
C ASP A 97 -8.18 29.21 17.05
N ARG A 98 -7.51 30.23 16.53
CA ARG A 98 -6.43 30.08 15.53
C ARG A 98 -5.07 30.16 16.18
N LEU A 99 -4.17 29.28 15.75
CA LEU A 99 -2.78 29.22 16.14
C LEU A 99 -1.89 29.44 14.93
N LEU A 100 -0.82 30.21 15.13
CA LEU A 100 0.36 30.20 14.27
C LEU A 100 1.43 29.38 14.99
N ILE A 101 1.85 28.28 14.39
CA ILE A 101 2.74 27.29 15.00
C ILE A 101 3.92 27.00 14.06
N CYS A 102 5.05 26.62 14.65
CA CYS A 102 6.32 26.45 13.94
C CYS A 102 6.82 27.76 13.28
N GLY A 103 8.14 27.92 13.20
CA GLY A 103 8.78 29.00 12.41
C GLY A 103 9.24 28.54 11.03
N HIS A 104 8.76 27.38 10.59
CA HIS A 104 9.17 26.68 9.37
C HIS A 104 8.01 25.76 8.92
N PRO A 105 8.00 25.30 7.66
CA PRO A 105 7.00 24.34 7.22
C PRO A 105 7.28 22.95 7.78
N TRP A 106 6.27 22.09 7.73
CA TRP A 106 6.43 20.67 8.02
C TRP A 106 6.83 19.91 6.73
N ASP A 107 5.92 19.86 5.75
CA ASP A 107 6.15 19.36 4.38
C ASP A 107 6.07 20.48 3.32
N GLN A 108 5.58 21.67 3.72
CA GLN A 108 5.33 22.82 2.83
C GLN A 108 4.28 22.56 1.73
N MET A 109 3.26 21.75 2.04
CA MET A 109 2.24 21.33 1.06
C MET A 109 1.10 22.34 0.82
N GLY A 110 1.11 23.50 1.47
CA GLY A 110 0.07 24.51 1.32
C GLY A 110 -1.18 24.15 2.13
N GLU A 111 -2.27 23.78 1.47
CA GLU A 111 -3.48 23.33 2.17
C GLU A 111 -3.32 21.87 2.59
N VAL A 112 -3.53 21.62 3.89
CA VAL A 112 -3.35 20.31 4.50
C VAL A 112 -4.50 20.00 5.45
N GLU A 113 -4.52 18.79 6.01
CA GLU A 113 -5.50 18.43 7.05
C GLU A 113 -4.84 17.50 8.09
N TYR A 114 -3.92 18.06 8.88
CA TYR A 114 -3.23 17.30 9.93
C TYR A 114 -3.94 17.40 11.27
N ALA A 115 -3.67 16.45 12.18
CA ALA A 115 -4.17 16.52 13.54
C ALA A 115 -3.34 17.49 14.38
N LEU A 116 -4.03 18.44 15.03
CA LEU A 116 -3.46 19.31 16.04
C LEU A 116 -3.72 18.67 17.40
N THR A 117 -2.66 18.41 18.16
CA THR A 117 -2.77 17.85 19.50
C THR A 117 -2.18 18.77 20.56
N THR A 118 -2.53 18.53 21.81
CA THR A 118 -1.69 18.97 22.93
C THR A 118 -0.35 18.21 22.88
N SER A 119 0.66 18.76 23.55
CA SER A 119 1.93 18.04 23.74
C SER A 119 2.58 18.45 25.05
N ASP A 120 3.36 17.55 25.64
CA ASP A 120 4.18 17.81 26.82
C ASP A 120 5.65 17.57 26.50
N ILE A 121 6.53 18.50 26.89
CA ILE A 121 7.97 18.35 26.67
C ILE A 121 8.59 17.76 27.93
N VAL A 122 9.08 16.53 27.81
CA VAL A 122 9.75 15.81 28.89
C VAL A 122 11.15 16.36 29.10
N THR A 123 11.93 16.46 28.03
CA THR A 123 13.30 16.97 28.10
C THR A 123 13.79 17.51 26.75
N VAL A 124 14.93 18.18 26.79
CA VAL A 124 15.68 18.59 25.59
C VAL A 124 16.95 17.76 25.54
N VAL A 125 17.04 16.90 24.52
CA VAL A 125 18.22 16.09 24.27
C VAL A 125 19.25 16.96 23.56
N ARG A 126 20.36 17.22 24.25
CA ARG A 126 21.43 18.08 23.77
C ARG A 126 22.52 17.23 23.14
N THR A 127 22.47 17.04 21.82
CA THR A 127 23.56 16.42 21.06
C THR A 127 24.19 17.45 20.13
N LEU A 128 25.47 17.24 19.78
CA LEU A 128 26.18 18.09 18.81
C LEU A 128 25.77 17.81 17.36
N GLN A 129 25.18 16.64 17.09
CA GLN A 129 24.76 16.23 15.75
C GLN A 129 23.34 16.72 15.47
N GLU A 130 22.38 16.31 16.31
CA GLU A 130 20.95 16.61 16.15
C GLU A 130 20.32 16.82 17.55
N PRO A 131 20.23 18.06 18.05
CA PRO A 131 19.49 18.34 19.28
C PRO A 131 17.98 18.31 19.01
N PHE A 132 17.20 17.69 19.90
CA PHE A 132 15.75 17.57 19.73
C PHE A 132 14.99 17.66 21.05
N LYS A 133 13.69 17.92 20.97
CA LYS A 133 12.77 17.86 22.11
C LYS A 133 12.20 16.46 22.20
N GLU A 134 12.37 15.83 23.35
CA GLU A 134 11.68 14.58 23.68
C GLU A 134 10.41 14.93 24.46
N GLY A 135 9.30 14.37 24.03
CA GLY A 135 8.00 14.74 24.57
C GLY A 135 6.87 13.87 24.06
N ASN A 136 5.70 14.08 24.66
CA ASN A 136 4.51 13.28 24.43
C ASN A 136 3.51 14.03 23.58
N LEU A 137 2.88 13.34 22.62
CA LEU A 137 1.72 13.83 21.89
C LEU A 137 0.45 13.42 22.66
N GLY A 138 -0.40 14.39 22.96
CA GLY A 138 -1.60 14.18 23.76
C GLY A 138 -2.89 14.21 22.94
N ASP A 139 -3.94 14.71 23.59
CA ASP A 139 -5.29 14.75 23.04
C ASP A 139 -5.40 15.60 21.77
N LEU A 140 -6.27 15.16 20.87
CA LEU A 140 -6.66 15.89 19.68
C LEU A 140 -7.51 17.10 20.08
N ILE A 141 -7.08 18.28 19.68
CA ILE A 141 -7.74 19.55 20.03
C ILE A 141 -8.22 20.32 18.80
N GLY A 142 -7.86 19.88 17.60
CA GLY A 142 -8.26 20.53 16.36
C GLY A 142 -7.49 19.99 15.17
N LYS A 143 -7.33 20.85 14.15
CA LYS A 143 -6.64 20.51 12.91
C LYS A 143 -5.62 21.56 12.52
N ILE A 144 -4.68 21.14 11.70
CA ILE A 144 -3.79 22.02 10.96
C ILE A 144 -4.29 22.04 9.52
N ASP A 145 -4.53 23.24 9.00
CA ASP A 145 -5.14 23.43 7.69
C ASP A 145 -4.29 24.23 6.71
N GLN A 146 -3.14 24.75 7.14
CA GLN A 146 -2.12 25.34 6.28
C GLN A 146 -0.73 24.98 6.77
N ASP A 147 0.12 24.55 5.85
CA ASP A 147 1.54 24.30 6.04
C ASP A 147 2.33 25.03 4.94
N ARG A 148 2.91 26.19 5.28
CA ARG A 148 3.59 27.08 4.33
C ARG A 148 4.94 27.52 4.88
N GLY A 149 5.81 27.99 3.99
CA GLY A 149 7.19 28.34 4.32
C GLY A 149 7.40 29.15 5.61
N PRO A 150 6.64 30.24 5.85
CA PRO A 150 6.86 31.05 7.05
C PRO A 150 6.36 30.41 8.36
N ALA A 151 5.28 29.63 8.31
CA ALA A 151 4.60 29.08 9.48
C ALA A 151 3.45 28.14 9.09
N ILE A 152 2.96 27.42 10.10
CA ILE A 152 1.84 26.49 10.01
C ILE A 152 0.63 27.06 10.76
N ARG A 153 -0.58 26.90 10.21
CA ARG A 153 -1.83 27.34 10.84
C ARG A 153 -2.56 26.17 11.48
N GLY A 154 -2.79 26.27 12.79
CA GLY A 154 -3.68 25.39 13.55
C GLY A 154 -5.03 26.05 13.83
N VAL A 155 -6.09 25.26 13.94
CA VAL A 155 -7.44 25.69 14.30
C VAL A 155 -7.99 24.74 15.37
N ILE A 156 -8.17 25.27 16.57
CA ILE A 156 -8.73 24.56 17.73
C ILE A 156 -10.24 24.35 17.54
N GLY A 157 -10.75 23.21 18.00
CA GLY A 157 -12.18 22.87 18.00
C GLY A 157 -12.69 22.30 16.67
N ARG A 158 -11.86 22.22 15.63
CA ARG A 158 -12.20 21.62 14.34
C ARG A 158 -11.32 20.40 14.09
N MET A 159 -11.86 19.20 14.20
CA MET A 159 -11.09 17.98 13.99
C MET A 159 -10.80 17.72 12.50
N PRO A 160 -9.63 17.17 12.15
CA PRO A 160 -9.35 16.72 10.79
C PRO A 160 -10.19 15.48 10.47
N ARG A 161 -10.47 15.28 9.19
CA ARG A 161 -10.90 13.98 8.69
C ARG A 161 -9.69 13.05 8.55
N MET A 162 -9.82 11.81 9.01
CA MET A 162 -8.77 10.80 8.95
C MET A 162 -9.33 9.48 8.39
N LEU A 163 -8.51 8.74 7.65
CA LEU A 163 -8.81 7.38 7.18
C LEU A 163 -8.49 6.39 8.30
N ALA A 164 -9.47 5.58 8.70
CA ALA A 164 -9.22 4.49 9.63
C ALA A 164 -8.72 3.24 8.87
N VAL A 165 -7.62 2.64 9.33
CA VAL A 165 -7.11 1.37 8.81
C VAL A 165 -7.06 0.39 9.96
N ARG A 166 -7.65 -0.79 9.76
CA ARG A 166 -7.68 -1.89 10.73
C ARG A 166 -7.06 -3.11 10.10
N VAL A 167 -6.19 -3.77 10.84
CA VAL A 167 -5.53 -5.00 10.41
C VAL A 167 -5.76 -6.06 11.47
N ALA A 168 -6.28 -7.21 11.07
CA ALA A 168 -6.36 -8.41 11.88
C ALA A 168 -5.56 -9.53 11.21
N VAL A 169 -4.61 -10.12 11.93
CA VAL A 169 -3.81 -11.23 11.43
C VAL A 169 -3.99 -12.43 12.35
N THR A 170 -4.29 -13.58 11.76
CA THR A 170 -4.35 -14.87 12.45
C THR A 170 -3.26 -15.79 11.91
N ASP A 171 -2.37 -16.26 12.78
CA ASP A 171 -1.49 -17.40 12.48
C ASP A 171 -2.28 -18.69 12.76
N LEU A 172 -2.60 -19.44 11.70
CA LEU A 172 -3.42 -20.65 11.78
C LEU A 172 -2.68 -21.83 12.41
N ASP A 173 -1.34 -21.82 12.41
CA ASP A 173 -0.53 -22.90 12.97
C ASP A 173 -0.32 -22.70 14.48
N ALA A 174 -0.08 -21.45 14.90
CA ALA A 174 0.11 -21.09 16.31
C ALA A 174 -1.20 -20.74 17.04
N GLY A 175 -2.27 -20.41 16.31
CA GLY A 175 -3.53 -19.90 16.87
C GLY A 175 -3.45 -18.45 17.36
N THR A 176 -2.32 -17.77 17.16
CA THR A 176 -2.12 -16.37 17.57
C THR A 176 -2.94 -15.43 16.71
N ARG A 177 -3.66 -14.49 17.34
CA ARG A 177 -4.37 -13.41 16.64
C ARG A 177 -3.87 -12.04 17.12
N ILE A 178 -3.45 -11.20 16.17
CA ILE A 178 -3.03 -9.82 16.41
C ILE A 178 -4.00 -8.88 15.69
N GLU A 179 -4.50 -7.89 16.42
CA GLU A 179 -5.31 -6.80 15.85
C GLU A 179 -4.59 -5.47 16.10
N LYS A 180 -4.60 -4.63 15.06
CA LYS A 180 -3.97 -3.31 15.05
C LYS A 180 -4.87 -2.32 14.32
N GLY A 181 -4.93 -1.09 14.81
CA GLY A 181 -5.73 -0.02 14.23
C GLY A 181 -5.02 1.31 14.27
N VAL A 182 -5.10 2.05 13.16
CA VAL A 182 -4.60 3.43 13.08
C VAL A 182 -5.60 4.34 12.38
N GLN A 183 -5.46 5.63 12.63
CA GLN A 183 -6.07 6.68 11.83
C GLN A 183 -4.95 7.47 11.17
N VAL A 184 -5.02 7.61 9.84
CA VAL A 184 -4.05 8.37 9.04
C VAL A 184 -4.73 9.63 8.52
N VAL A 185 -4.03 10.76 8.53
CA VAL A 185 -4.51 11.98 7.86
C VAL A 185 -4.82 11.67 6.39
N ARG A 186 -5.70 12.44 5.75
CA ARG A 186 -6.08 12.19 4.34
C ARG A 186 -5.02 12.65 3.34
N ARG A 187 -3.79 12.19 3.56
CA ARG A 187 -2.66 12.24 2.65
C ARG A 187 -2.48 10.87 2.02
N ARG A 188 -2.54 10.83 0.69
CA ARG A 188 -2.61 9.57 -0.06
C ARG A 188 -1.33 8.74 0.08
N ASP A 189 -0.18 9.41 0.05
CA ASP A 189 1.16 8.86 0.28
C ASP A 189 1.32 8.24 1.68
N LEU A 190 0.89 8.96 2.72
CA LEU A 190 0.95 8.47 4.09
C LEU A 190 -0.05 7.33 4.35
N ALA A 191 -1.28 7.45 3.84
CA ALA A 191 -2.29 6.40 3.94
C ALA A 191 -1.77 5.08 3.34
N LYS A 192 -1.14 5.15 2.16
CA LYS A 192 -0.52 3.99 1.51
C LYS A 192 0.59 3.37 2.35
N THR A 193 1.53 4.21 2.76
CA THR A 193 2.74 3.77 3.45
C THR A 193 2.42 3.17 4.83
N PHE A 194 1.58 3.85 5.62
CA PHE A 194 1.27 3.41 6.98
C PHE A 194 0.29 2.24 7.02
N ALA A 195 -0.62 2.10 6.05
CA ALA A 195 -1.43 0.89 5.93
C ALA A 195 -0.53 -0.34 5.72
N ALA A 196 0.45 -0.25 4.80
CA ALA A 196 1.39 -1.33 4.53
C ALA A 196 2.33 -1.61 5.71
N ALA A 197 2.91 -0.57 6.32
CA ALA A 197 3.82 -0.72 7.45
C ALA A 197 3.13 -1.34 8.69
N MET A 198 1.88 -0.93 8.96
CA MET A 198 1.08 -1.51 10.04
C MET A 198 0.72 -2.97 9.75
N ALA A 199 0.31 -3.28 8.51
CA ALA A 199 -0.03 -4.64 8.12
C ALA A 199 1.19 -5.56 8.24
N LEU A 200 2.36 -5.12 7.78
CA LEU A 200 3.62 -5.85 7.93
C LEU A 200 3.96 -6.09 9.41
N THR A 201 3.82 -5.06 10.25
CA THR A 201 4.02 -5.17 11.70
C THR A 201 3.07 -6.18 12.33
N ALA A 202 1.80 -6.20 11.93
CA ALA A 202 0.81 -7.12 12.47
C ALA A 202 1.12 -8.58 12.08
N VAL A 203 1.54 -8.83 10.83
CA VAL A 203 1.93 -10.16 10.38
C VAL A 203 3.20 -10.65 11.09
N ASP A 204 4.22 -9.80 11.21
CA ASP A 204 5.46 -10.11 11.94
C ASP A 204 5.18 -10.54 13.38
N ARG A 205 4.33 -9.77 14.07
CA ARG A 205 3.96 -10.03 15.47
C ARG A 205 3.11 -11.29 15.60
N ALA A 206 2.17 -11.55 14.70
CA ALA A 206 1.32 -12.74 14.76
C ALA A 206 2.12 -14.02 14.57
N ARG A 207 3.09 -14.00 13.65
CA ARG A 207 3.95 -15.15 13.35
C ARG A 207 5.08 -15.37 14.36
N GLY A 208 5.52 -14.31 15.04
CA GLY A 208 6.69 -14.37 15.92
C GLY A 208 8.02 -14.60 15.19
N GLN A 209 8.05 -14.46 13.85
CA GLN A 209 9.24 -14.61 13.02
C GLN A 209 9.14 -13.70 11.79
N ILE A 210 10.28 -13.23 11.29
CA ILE A 210 10.37 -12.29 10.17
C ILE A 210 10.37 -13.01 8.81
N LEU A 211 11.15 -14.09 8.69
CA LEU A 211 11.24 -14.90 7.47
C LEU A 211 10.49 -16.22 7.65
N GLY A 212 9.95 -16.75 6.56
CA GLY A 212 9.22 -18.00 6.54
C GLY A 212 8.29 -18.07 5.33
N GLY A 213 8.40 -19.17 4.59
CA GLY A 213 7.45 -19.49 3.54
C GLY A 213 6.09 -19.88 4.09
N GLY A 214 5.09 -19.88 3.22
CA GLY A 214 3.73 -20.26 3.58
C GLY A 214 2.70 -19.72 2.62
N THR A 215 1.44 -19.89 3.02
CA THR A 215 0.27 -19.39 2.32
C THR A 215 -0.47 -18.38 3.20
N ALA A 216 -0.91 -17.26 2.63
CA ALA A 216 -1.74 -16.27 3.29
C ALA A 216 -3.05 -16.06 2.52
N SER A 217 -4.18 -16.16 3.21
CA SER A 217 -5.48 -15.70 2.71
C SER A 217 -5.70 -14.27 3.18
N VAL A 218 -6.04 -13.37 2.27
CA VAL A 218 -6.14 -11.93 2.52
C VAL A 218 -7.50 -11.44 2.05
N LYS A 219 -8.20 -10.74 2.94
CA LYS A 219 -9.45 -10.04 2.63
C LYS A 219 -9.28 -8.56 2.93
N ILE A 220 -9.46 -7.73 1.92
CA ILE A 220 -9.45 -6.27 2.05
C ILE A 220 -10.86 -5.75 1.83
N THR A 221 -11.42 -5.07 2.82
CA THR A 221 -12.76 -4.47 2.76
C THR A 221 -12.64 -2.95 2.78
N LEU A 222 -13.29 -2.28 1.83
CA LEU A 222 -13.21 -0.83 1.65
C LEU A 222 -14.57 -0.18 1.82
N ARG A 223 -14.59 0.95 2.51
CA ARG A 223 -15.78 1.78 2.66
C ARG A 223 -15.44 3.25 2.41
N ALA A 224 -16.20 3.86 1.51
CA ALA A 224 -16.08 5.26 1.15
C ALA A 224 -17.44 5.82 0.76
N LYS A 225 -17.65 7.11 0.98
CA LYS A 225 -18.80 7.80 0.36
C LYS A 225 -18.51 7.93 -1.13
N GLY A 226 -19.54 7.74 -1.97
CA GLY A 226 -19.40 7.67 -3.42
C GLY A 226 -19.38 6.23 -3.94
N LEU A 227 -19.11 5.23 -3.09
CA LEU A 227 -19.34 3.83 -3.45
C LEU A 227 -20.81 3.45 -3.27
N PRO A 228 -21.38 2.61 -4.17
CA PRO A 228 -22.76 2.15 -4.05
C PRO A 228 -22.95 1.18 -2.88
N ARG A 229 -21.87 0.51 -2.44
CA ARG A 229 -21.86 -0.44 -1.33
C ARG A 229 -20.45 -0.56 -0.74
N VAL A 230 -20.35 -1.28 0.38
CA VAL A 230 -19.06 -1.81 0.84
C VAL A 230 -18.56 -2.81 -0.20
N ILE A 231 -17.28 -2.70 -0.56
CA ILE A 231 -16.64 -3.58 -1.52
C ILE A 231 -15.53 -4.36 -0.85
N SER A 232 -15.24 -5.56 -1.35
CA SER A 232 -14.19 -6.40 -0.76
C SER A 232 -13.48 -7.26 -1.79
N ARG A 233 -12.17 -7.39 -1.62
CA ARG A 233 -11.32 -8.27 -2.42
C ARG A 233 -10.75 -9.37 -1.53
N GLU A 234 -10.89 -10.61 -1.99
CA GLU A 234 -10.32 -11.79 -1.35
C GLU A 234 -9.34 -12.47 -2.30
N ASN A 235 -8.15 -12.78 -1.81
CA ASN A 235 -7.09 -13.42 -2.59
C ASN A 235 -6.20 -14.29 -1.69
N VAL A 236 -5.50 -15.24 -2.29
CA VAL A 236 -4.59 -16.14 -1.59
C VAL A 236 -3.20 -15.97 -2.18
N PHE A 237 -2.19 -15.86 -1.32
CA PHE A 237 -0.80 -15.65 -1.70
C PHE A 237 0.05 -16.80 -1.19
N TYR A 238 1.04 -17.19 -1.98
CA TYR A 238 2.07 -18.12 -1.55
C TYR A 238 3.44 -17.50 -1.82
N ASN A 239 4.35 -17.67 -0.87
CA ASN A 239 5.76 -17.40 -1.09
C ASN A 239 6.60 -18.41 -0.30
N SER A 240 7.69 -18.87 -0.89
CA SER A 240 8.56 -19.88 -0.27
C SER A 240 9.52 -19.31 0.79
N ARG A 241 9.72 -17.99 0.81
CA ARG A 241 10.67 -17.30 1.69
C ARG A 241 10.00 -16.33 2.66
N ASP A 242 9.01 -15.58 2.19
CA ASP A 242 8.38 -14.50 2.94
C ASP A 242 6.90 -14.35 2.57
N VAL A 243 6.07 -15.12 3.26
CA VAL A 243 4.61 -15.04 3.10
C VAL A 243 4.04 -13.71 3.63
N ALA A 244 4.73 -13.05 4.55
CA ALA A 244 4.26 -11.82 5.16
C ALA A 244 4.24 -10.68 4.13
N LEU A 245 5.32 -10.48 3.37
CA LEU A 245 5.31 -9.50 2.27
C LEU A 245 4.36 -9.89 1.15
N ALA A 246 4.29 -11.18 0.82
CA ALA A 246 3.37 -11.68 -0.21
C ALA A 246 1.89 -11.36 0.12
N SER A 247 1.51 -11.43 1.39
CA SER A 247 0.15 -11.09 1.86
C SER A 247 -0.24 -9.62 1.66
N LEU A 248 0.72 -8.74 1.36
CA LEU A 248 0.48 -7.31 1.19
C LEU A 248 0.39 -6.90 -0.28
N LEU A 249 0.53 -7.84 -1.23
CA LEU A 249 0.66 -7.51 -2.66
C LEU A 249 -0.61 -6.93 -3.31
N ASP A 250 -1.80 -7.16 -2.74
CA ASP A 250 -3.05 -6.52 -3.21
C ASP A 250 -3.31 -5.15 -2.57
N LEU A 251 -2.56 -4.81 -1.51
CA LEU A 251 -2.78 -3.58 -0.77
C LEU A 251 -2.55 -2.32 -1.63
N PRO A 252 -1.51 -2.22 -2.49
CA PRO A 252 -1.35 -1.08 -3.39
C PRO A 252 -2.57 -0.84 -4.27
N ASP A 253 -3.15 -1.90 -4.85
CA ASP A 253 -4.28 -1.80 -5.76
C ASP A 253 -5.55 -1.37 -5.01
N ALA A 254 -5.78 -1.90 -3.81
CA ALA A 254 -6.90 -1.48 -2.94
C ALA A 254 -6.79 -0.01 -2.52
N LEU A 255 -5.58 0.45 -2.16
CA LEU A 255 -5.32 1.84 -1.82
C LEU A 255 -5.45 2.77 -3.02
N ASN A 256 -4.97 2.36 -4.19
CA ASN A 256 -5.11 3.11 -5.44
C ASN A 256 -6.58 3.28 -5.81
N PHE A 257 -7.36 2.20 -5.76
CA PHE A 257 -8.81 2.25 -5.99
C PHE A 257 -9.50 3.24 -5.05
N LEU A 258 -9.13 3.24 -3.76
CA LEU A 258 -9.75 4.10 -2.75
C LEU A 258 -9.32 5.57 -2.83
N LEU A 259 -8.05 5.84 -3.14
CA LEU A 259 -7.42 7.16 -3.01
C LEU A 259 -7.25 7.90 -4.34
N TYR A 260 -7.14 7.19 -5.45
CA TYR A 260 -6.82 7.72 -6.79
C TYR A 260 -7.89 7.33 -7.84
N ASN A 261 -9.13 7.12 -7.42
CA ASN A 261 -10.22 6.82 -8.35
C ASN A 261 -10.45 7.97 -9.34
N ASP A 262 -10.35 7.67 -10.62
CA ASP A 262 -10.54 8.59 -11.75
C ASP A 262 -11.97 8.58 -12.32
N LEU A 263 -12.77 7.59 -11.93
CA LEU A 263 -14.15 7.41 -12.41
C LEU A 263 -15.18 8.15 -11.54
N ALA A 264 -14.93 8.28 -10.23
CA ALA A 264 -15.82 8.96 -9.30
C ALA A 264 -15.07 9.56 -8.09
N PRO A 265 -15.54 10.70 -7.53
CA PRO A 265 -14.98 11.25 -6.31
C PRO A 265 -15.37 10.38 -5.11
N LEU A 266 -14.38 9.72 -4.51
CA LEU A 266 -14.56 8.92 -3.29
C LEU A 266 -14.10 9.71 -2.05
N ASP A 267 -14.87 9.66 -0.96
CA ASP A 267 -14.46 10.13 0.38
C ASP A 267 -14.22 8.92 1.28
N PRO A 268 -12.96 8.45 1.41
CA PRO A 268 -12.60 7.26 2.18
C PRO A 268 -13.01 7.35 3.65
N VAL A 269 -13.62 6.28 4.17
CA VAL A 269 -14.02 6.17 5.57
C VAL A 269 -13.07 5.23 6.31
N ASP A 270 -12.96 3.98 5.85
CA ASP A 270 -12.05 3.00 6.42
C ASP A 270 -11.67 1.88 5.46
N MET A 271 -10.60 1.19 5.84
CA MET A 271 -10.07 -0.01 5.22
C MET A 271 -9.87 -1.08 6.30
N ASN A 272 -10.43 -2.27 6.10
CA ASN A 272 -10.20 -3.42 6.97
C ASN A 272 -9.39 -4.48 6.20
N ILE A 273 -8.32 -4.97 6.80
CA ILE A 273 -7.41 -5.96 6.22
C ILE A 273 -7.40 -7.17 7.15
N GLU A 274 -7.91 -8.29 6.68
CA GLU A 274 -7.93 -9.55 7.42
C GLU A 274 -6.99 -10.53 6.74
N ILE A 275 -6.00 -11.04 7.48
CA ILE A 275 -4.97 -11.94 6.96
C ILE A 275 -4.97 -13.22 7.80
N SER A 276 -5.07 -14.37 7.16
CA SER A 276 -4.86 -15.67 7.79
C SER A 276 -3.65 -16.34 7.17
N VAL A 277 -2.66 -16.72 7.99
CA VAL A 277 -1.38 -17.25 7.50
C VAL A 277 -1.14 -18.65 8.04
N THR A 278 -0.58 -19.53 7.20
CA THR A 278 -0.07 -20.86 7.59
C THR A 278 1.27 -21.11 6.89
N GLY A 279 2.16 -21.88 7.50
CA GLY A 279 3.38 -22.40 6.90
C GLY A 279 3.13 -23.48 5.83
N LYS A 280 1.89 -23.97 5.69
CA LYS A 280 1.54 -24.94 4.64
C LYS A 280 1.63 -24.29 3.25
N ARG A 281 2.19 -25.04 2.29
CA ARG A 281 2.18 -24.67 0.87
C ARG A 281 0.89 -25.12 0.21
N GLN A 282 0.04 -24.18 -0.18
CA GLN A 282 -1.22 -24.45 -0.87
C GLN A 282 -1.15 -23.92 -2.31
N THR A 283 -0.37 -24.62 -3.14
CA THR A 283 -0.14 -24.26 -4.55
C THR A 283 -0.48 -25.42 -5.48
N ALA A 284 -0.91 -25.11 -6.69
CA ALA A 284 -1.04 -26.09 -7.77
C ALA A 284 -0.31 -25.61 -9.02
N ALA A 285 0.47 -26.50 -9.62
CA ALA A 285 1.09 -26.25 -10.91
C ALA A 285 0.12 -26.62 -12.05
N ILE A 286 0.10 -25.82 -13.11
CA ILE A 286 -0.51 -26.22 -14.37
C ILE A 286 0.38 -27.30 -14.98
N ALA A 287 -0.03 -28.56 -14.84
CA ALA A 287 0.79 -29.71 -15.23
C ALA A 287 0.72 -29.95 -16.73
N GLU A 288 -0.48 -29.78 -17.31
CA GLU A 288 -0.73 -29.96 -18.72
C GLU A 288 -1.95 -29.13 -19.14
N ALA A 289 -1.87 -28.54 -20.33
CA ALA A 289 -3.01 -27.95 -21.02
C ALA A 289 -2.95 -28.38 -22.49
N THR A 290 -3.99 -29.04 -22.98
CA THR A 290 -4.10 -29.48 -24.37
C THR A 290 -5.42 -29.06 -24.98
N VAL A 291 -5.45 -28.89 -26.30
CA VAL A 291 -6.67 -28.54 -27.05
C VAL A 291 -7.01 -29.68 -27.98
N GLU A 292 -8.31 -29.92 -28.18
CA GLU A 292 -8.76 -30.99 -29.09
C GLU A 292 -8.50 -30.65 -30.56
N ARG A 293 -8.58 -29.37 -30.90
CA ARG A 293 -8.34 -28.85 -32.26
C ARG A 293 -7.53 -27.58 -32.15
N ARG A 294 -6.51 -27.47 -33.00
CA ARG A 294 -5.67 -26.27 -33.12
C ARG A 294 -6.17 -25.29 -34.18
N GLU A 295 -7.19 -25.68 -34.94
CA GLU A 295 -7.81 -24.84 -35.97
C GLU A 295 -9.29 -24.67 -35.62
N VAL A 296 -9.72 -23.42 -35.45
CA VAL A 296 -11.06 -23.07 -34.99
C VAL A 296 -11.57 -21.84 -35.76
N ALA A 297 -12.86 -21.75 -36.05
CA ALA A 297 -13.44 -20.59 -36.69
C ALA A 297 -14.04 -19.60 -35.66
N PRO A 298 -14.11 -18.29 -35.98
CA PRO A 298 -14.87 -17.34 -35.18
C PRO A 298 -16.33 -17.80 -34.98
N GLY A 299 -16.84 -17.71 -33.75
CA GLY A 299 -18.16 -18.22 -33.36
C GLY A 299 -18.20 -19.69 -32.91
N GLU A 300 -17.12 -20.45 -33.05
CA GLU A 300 -17.01 -21.81 -32.51
C GLU A 300 -16.50 -21.83 -31.06
N ARG A 301 -16.48 -23.02 -30.45
CA ARG A 301 -15.92 -23.26 -29.12
C ARG A 301 -14.59 -24.01 -29.20
N LEU A 302 -13.61 -23.51 -28.47
CA LEU A 302 -12.34 -24.16 -28.23
C LEU A 302 -12.42 -24.96 -26.92
N ARG A 303 -12.23 -26.28 -27.00
CA ARG A 303 -12.22 -27.18 -25.83
C ARG A 303 -10.80 -27.43 -25.36
N VAL A 304 -10.52 -27.03 -24.13
CA VAL A 304 -9.20 -27.12 -23.48
C VAL A 304 -9.27 -28.16 -22.36
N HIS A 305 -8.44 -29.19 -22.45
CA HIS A 305 -8.22 -30.19 -21.41
C HIS A 305 -7.08 -29.68 -20.52
N MET A 306 -7.38 -29.40 -19.26
CA MET A 306 -6.42 -28.84 -18.32
C MET A 306 -6.27 -29.74 -17.10
N THR A 307 -5.03 -29.98 -16.72
CA THR A 307 -4.66 -30.85 -15.60
C THR A 307 -3.83 -30.06 -14.59
N LEU A 308 -4.29 -30.05 -13.33
CA LEU A 308 -3.60 -29.37 -12.23
C LEU A 308 -2.93 -30.38 -11.33
N ARG A 309 -1.71 -30.08 -10.91
CA ARG A 309 -0.96 -30.88 -9.92
C ARG A 309 -0.73 -30.05 -8.66
N PRO A 310 -1.55 -30.24 -7.60
CA PRO A 310 -1.28 -29.65 -6.30
C PRO A 310 0.04 -30.15 -5.73
N PHE A 311 0.68 -29.33 -4.89
CA PHE A 311 2.01 -29.63 -4.37
C PHE A 311 1.99 -30.86 -3.45
N GLN A 312 2.77 -31.90 -3.82
CA GLN A 312 2.86 -33.17 -3.09
C GLN A 312 1.53 -33.94 -2.92
N GLU A 313 0.53 -33.63 -3.74
CA GLU A 313 -0.75 -34.35 -3.76
C GLU A 313 -0.98 -35.02 -5.11
N GLN A 314 -2.03 -35.82 -5.21
CA GLN A 314 -2.43 -36.43 -6.47
C GLN A 314 -2.92 -35.36 -7.44
N THR A 315 -2.59 -35.55 -8.72
CA THR A 315 -3.06 -34.70 -9.80
C THR A 315 -4.59 -34.68 -9.84
N VAL A 316 -5.17 -33.49 -9.94
CA VAL A 316 -6.62 -33.31 -10.12
C VAL A 316 -6.99 -33.83 -11.52
N PRO A 317 -8.10 -34.59 -11.66
CA PRO A 317 -8.55 -35.07 -12.97
C PRO A 317 -8.69 -33.92 -13.97
N SER A 318 -8.35 -34.20 -15.23
CA SER A 318 -8.43 -33.22 -16.31
C SER A 318 -9.84 -32.63 -16.42
N ARG A 319 -9.96 -31.31 -16.43
CA ARG A 319 -11.22 -30.59 -16.65
C ARG A 319 -11.26 -30.09 -18.09
N VAL A 320 -12.41 -30.27 -18.75
CA VAL A 320 -12.68 -29.69 -20.06
C VAL A 320 -13.28 -28.31 -19.86
N ILE A 321 -12.60 -27.28 -20.37
CA ILE A 321 -13.03 -25.90 -20.33
C ILE A 321 -13.39 -25.48 -21.76
N GLU A 322 -14.58 -24.93 -21.96
CA GLU A 322 -15.03 -24.45 -23.26
C GLU A 322 -14.87 -22.94 -23.34
N ILE A 323 -14.04 -22.46 -24.26
CA ILE A 323 -13.87 -21.04 -24.54
C ILE A 323 -14.69 -20.71 -25.79
N SER A 324 -15.62 -19.76 -25.67
CA SER A 324 -16.40 -19.28 -26.83
C SER A 324 -15.60 -18.23 -27.58
N ILE A 325 -15.29 -18.48 -28.85
CA ILE A 325 -14.58 -17.52 -29.70
C ILE A 325 -15.63 -16.59 -30.31
N PRO A 326 -15.58 -15.28 -30.07
CA PRO A 326 -16.56 -14.37 -30.67
C PRO A 326 -16.47 -14.35 -32.20
N ARG A 327 -17.55 -13.92 -32.85
CA ARG A 327 -17.68 -13.98 -34.33
C ARG A 327 -16.79 -12.97 -35.06
N ASP A 328 -16.40 -11.92 -34.36
CA ASP A 328 -15.56 -10.81 -34.78
C ASP A 328 -14.09 -10.97 -34.35
N PHE A 329 -13.72 -12.13 -33.79
CA PHE A 329 -12.34 -12.42 -33.43
C PHE A 329 -11.43 -12.43 -34.68
N PRO A 330 -10.25 -11.78 -34.66
CA PRO A 330 -9.35 -11.72 -35.82
C PRO A 330 -8.94 -13.08 -36.34
N ARG A 331 -8.95 -13.24 -37.67
CA ARG A 331 -8.45 -14.44 -38.35
C ARG A 331 -6.92 -14.42 -38.42
N GLY A 332 -6.31 -15.59 -38.40
CA GLY A 332 -4.86 -15.77 -38.46
C GLY A 332 -4.31 -16.51 -37.23
N PRO A 333 -2.98 -16.50 -37.07
CA PRO A 333 -2.33 -17.12 -35.92
C PRO A 333 -2.74 -16.44 -34.61
N ALA A 334 -2.99 -17.24 -33.59
CA ALA A 334 -3.28 -16.82 -32.22
C ALA A 334 -2.55 -17.74 -31.23
N VAL A 335 -2.45 -17.32 -29.98
CA VAL A 335 -1.86 -18.09 -28.89
C VAL A 335 -2.88 -18.16 -27.75
N LEU A 336 -3.27 -19.37 -27.37
CA LEU A 336 -4.00 -19.60 -26.13
C LEU A 336 -2.99 -19.59 -24.98
N VAL A 337 -3.13 -18.63 -24.08
CA VAL A 337 -2.37 -18.56 -22.83
C VAL A 337 -3.22 -19.15 -21.72
N VAL A 338 -2.66 -20.11 -21.00
CA VAL A 338 -3.26 -20.76 -19.82
C VAL A 338 -2.34 -20.53 -18.64
N GLY A 339 -2.69 -19.60 -17.75
CA GLY A 339 -1.83 -19.16 -16.66
C GLY A 339 -2.63 -18.70 -15.43
N SER A 340 -1.94 -18.35 -14.36
CA SER A 340 -2.60 -17.69 -13.22
C SER A 340 -3.14 -16.32 -13.65
N ALA A 341 -4.36 -16.00 -13.26
CA ALA A 341 -4.93 -14.66 -13.45
C ALA A 341 -4.26 -13.63 -12.53
N GLY A 342 -3.66 -14.08 -11.43
CA GLY A 342 -3.04 -13.23 -10.43
C GLY A 342 -1.66 -12.70 -10.84
N ARG A 343 -1.29 -11.53 -10.32
CA ARG A 343 -0.01 -10.90 -10.59
C ARG A 343 1.14 -11.70 -9.97
N GLN A 344 1.97 -12.32 -10.80
CA GLN A 344 3.19 -12.98 -10.35
C GLN A 344 4.31 -11.95 -10.13
N VAL A 345 4.39 -11.39 -8.92
CA VAL A 345 5.52 -10.51 -8.55
C VAL A 345 6.70 -11.37 -8.12
N SER A 346 7.81 -11.30 -8.85
CA SER A 346 9.06 -11.92 -8.39
C SER A 346 9.67 -11.08 -7.25
N LEU A 347 9.73 -11.68 -6.06
CA LEU A 347 10.22 -11.07 -4.83
C LEU A 347 11.68 -11.46 -4.52
N GLU A 348 12.46 -11.79 -5.55
CA GLU A 348 13.68 -12.62 -5.41
C GLU A 348 14.89 -11.96 -4.73
N SER A 349 15.07 -10.64 -4.85
CA SER A 349 16.28 -9.96 -4.35
C SER A 349 16.02 -8.85 -3.33
N ALA A 350 14.93 -8.09 -3.44
CA ALA A 350 14.64 -6.97 -2.54
C ALA A 350 13.11 -6.73 -2.38
N PRO A 351 12.39 -7.63 -1.68
CA PRO A 351 10.93 -7.66 -1.70
C PRO A 351 10.28 -6.44 -1.05
N GLU A 352 10.88 -5.88 0.00
CA GLU A 352 10.43 -4.62 0.62
C GLU A 352 10.55 -3.44 -0.35
N GLN A 353 11.63 -3.41 -1.14
CA GLN A 353 11.84 -2.38 -2.16
C GLN A 353 10.78 -2.49 -3.26
N GLY A 354 10.46 -3.72 -3.68
CA GLY A 354 9.39 -3.99 -4.64
C GLY A 354 8.04 -3.48 -4.14
N LEU A 355 7.66 -3.78 -2.89
CA LEU A 355 6.42 -3.28 -2.30
C LEU A 355 6.41 -1.74 -2.17
N ALA A 356 7.51 -1.14 -1.71
CA ALA A 356 7.64 0.32 -1.62
C ALA A 356 7.48 0.97 -2.99
N GLN A 357 8.08 0.38 -4.03
CA GLN A 357 7.96 0.85 -5.40
C GLN A 357 6.51 0.76 -5.89
N LEU A 358 5.80 -0.36 -5.65
CA LEU A 358 4.38 -0.50 -6.02
C LEU A 358 3.48 0.55 -5.35
N LEU A 359 3.78 0.93 -4.10
CA LEU A 359 3.00 1.95 -3.38
C LEU A 359 3.29 3.37 -3.88
N GLN A 360 4.53 3.65 -4.25
CA GLN A 360 4.99 4.95 -4.77
C GLN A 360 4.68 5.17 -6.24
N GLN A 361 4.51 4.10 -7.03
CA GLN A 361 4.15 4.20 -8.43
C GLN A 361 2.86 5.00 -8.59
N GLU A 362 2.88 5.90 -9.58
CA GLU A 362 1.69 6.61 -9.99
C GLU A 362 0.70 5.59 -10.57
N PRO A 363 -0.54 5.53 -10.04
CA PRO A 363 -1.52 4.57 -10.52
C PRO A 363 -1.86 4.86 -11.99
N GLN A 364 -1.90 3.81 -12.80
CA GLN A 364 -2.42 3.90 -14.15
C GLN A 364 -3.94 4.15 -14.12
N PRO A 365 -4.49 4.86 -15.11
CA PRO A 365 -5.94 5.03 -15.24
C PRO A 365 -6.66 3.67 -15.24
N SER A 366 -7.85 3.64 -14.65
CA SER A 366 -8.63 2.40 -14.61
C SER A 366 -8.99 1.97 -16.03
N PRO A 367 -8.83 0.68 -16.39
CA PRO A 367 -9.28 0.20 -17.69
C PRO A 367 -10.82 0.19 -17.83
N ALA A 368 -11.54 0.22 -16.71
CA ALA A 368 -13.00 0.22 -16.67
C ALA A 368 -13.61 1.52 -17.20
N ALA A 369 -14.76 1.42 -17.89
CA ALA A 369 -15.52 2.57 -18.36
C ALA A 369 -16.42 3.17 -17.27
N THR A 370 -16.80 2.38 -16.26
CA THR A 370 -17.71 2.80 -15.18
C THR A 370 -17.21 2.40 -13.81
N LEU A 371 -17.69 3.09 -12.76
CA LEU A 371 -17.35 2.74 -11.38
C LEU A 371 -17.80 1.31 -11.03
N ASP A 372 -18.96 0.87 -11.49
CA ASP A 372 -19.47 -0.49 -11.21
C ASP A 372 -18.59 -1.56 -11.85
N GLU A 373 -18.12 -1.32 -13.08
CA GLU A 373 -17.16 -2.21 -13.75
C GLU A 373 -15.81 -2.21 -13.01
N ALA A 374 -15.32 -1.05 -12.56
CA ALA A 374 -14.09 -0.98 -11.76
C ALA A 374 -14.23 -1.74 -10.42
N ILE A 375 -15.40 -1.69 -9.79
CA ILE A 375 -15.71 -2.48 -8.59
C ILE A 375 -15.65 -3.98 -8.91
N GLN A 376 -16.31 -4.42 -9.99
CA GLN A 376 -16.28 -5.82 -10.41
C GLN A 376 -14.85 -6.30 -10.71
N LEU A 377 -14.06 -5.51 -11.42
CA LEU A 377 -12.64 -5.80 -11.67
C LEU A 377 -11.85 -5.95 -10.36
N PHE A 378 -12.04 -5.03 -9.41
CA PHE A 378 -11.38 -5.07 -8.11
C PHE A 378 -11.77 -6.31 -7.28
N GLU A 379 -13.07 -6.66 -7.23
CA GLU A 379 -13.57 -7.73 -6.37
C GLU A 379 -13.34 -9.14 -6.95
N ASP A 380 -13.43 -9.29 -8.27
CA ASP A 380 -13.54 -10.61 -8.90
C ASP A 380 -12.35 -11.03 -9.76
N TYR A 381 -11.56 -10.10 -10.28
CA TYR A 381 -10.52 -10.42 -11.27
C TYR A 381 -9.10 -10.39 -10.71
N GLY A 382 -8.18 -11.10 -11.36
CA GLY A 382 -6.76 -11.07 -11.02
C GLY A 382 -6.39 -11.75 -9.70
N LYS A 383 -7.13 -12.79 -9.30
CA LYS A 383 -6.84 -13.58 -8.09
C LYS A 383 -5.81 -14.66 -8.41
N ASN A 384 -4.92 -14.95 -7.47
CA ASN A 384 -3.89 -15.98 -7.70
C ASN A 384 -4.45 -17.40 -7.68
N THR A 385 -5.68 -17.57 -7.19
CA THR A 385 -6.44 -18.83 -7.20
C THR A 385 -7.13 -19.11 -8.52
N ASP A 386 -7.16 -18.13 -9.41
CA ASP A 386 -7.90 -18.18 -10.65
C ASP A 386 -6.93 -18.48 -11.80
N ILE A 387 -7.40 -19.31 -12.74
CA ILE A 387 -6.69 -19.63 -13.97
C ILE A 387 -7.37 -18.85 -15.09
N LEU A 388 -6.60 -18.01 -15.77
CA LEU A 388 -7.04 -17.32 -16.96
C LEU A 388 -6.66 -18.15 -18.18
N LEU A 389 -7.67 -18.54 -18.96
CA LEU A 389 -7.50 -19.09 -20.29
C LEU A 389 -7.89 -18.01 -21.28
N GLN A 390 -6.94 -17.48 -22.04
CA GLN A 390 -7.20 -16.37 -22.95
C GLN A 390 -6.56 -16.60 -24.31
N LEU A 391 -7.34 -16.42 -25.37
CA LEU A 391 -6.86 -16.48 -26.74
C LEU A 391 -6.41 -15.10 -27.19
N ILE A 392 -5.13 -14.98 -27.57
CA ILE A 392 -4.48 -13.72 -27.96
C ILE A 392 -4.06 -13.79 -29.43
N PRO A 393 -4.46 -12.84 -30.30
CA PRO A 393 -3.98 -12.79 -31.68
C PRO A 393 -2.46 -12.57 -31.77
N PHE A 394 -1.79 -13.18 -32.75
CA PHE A 394 -0.34 -13.05 -32.93
C PHE A 394 0.05 -11.64 -33.40
N GLY A 395 1.14 -11.08 -32.84
CA GLY A 395 1.66 -9.75 -33.17
C GLY A 395 1.46 -8.69 -32.09
N LEU A 396 0.93 -9.07 -30.92
CA LEU A 396 0.75 -8.20 -29.76
C LEU A 396 1.67 -8.66 -28.61
N PRO A 397 2.24 -7.74 -27.81
CA PRO A 397 3.06 -8.11 -26.68
C PRO A 397 2.22 -8.87 -25.62
N PRO A 398 2.75 -9.96 -25.04
CA PRO A 398 2.05 -10.77 -24.02
C PRO A 398 2.05 -10.16 -22.61
N GLU A 399 2.49 -8.91 -22.40
CA GLU A 399 2.56 -8.26 -21.08
C GLU A 399 1.92 -6.85 -21.08
N GLY A 400 1.17 -6.52 -20.02
CA GLY A 400 0.68 -5.17 -19.72
C GLY A 400 -0.84 -5.03 -19.57
N SER A 401 -1.31 -4.24 -18.59
CA SER A 401 -2.72 -3.95 -18.26
C SER A 401 -3.59 -3.35 -19.40
N GLU A 402 -3.10 -3.29 -20.63
CA GLU A 402 -3.87 -3.01 -21.84
C GLU A 402 -4.87 -4.14 -22.20
N PHE A 403 -4.82 -5.29 -21.49
CA PHE A 403 -5.63 -6.49 -21.71
C PHE A 403 -7.16 -6.35 -21.60
N VAL A 404 -7.70 -5.17 -21.28
CA VAL A 404 -9.14 -4.94 -21.17
C VAL A 404 -9.74 -4.29 -22.45
N LYS A 405 -8.90 -3.83 -23.39
CA LYS A 405 -9.37 -3.15 -24.62
C LYS A 405 -9.12 -3.94 -25.90
N PHE A 406 -9.53 -5.21 -25.92
CA PHE A 406 -10.06 -5.75 -27.16
C PHE A 406 -11.58 -5.64 -27.06
N ASP A 407 -12.25 -5.14 -28.10
CA ASP A 407 -13.72 -5.19 -28.21
C ASP A 407 -14.26 -6.64 -28.16
N VAL A 408 -13.35 -7.64 -28.13
CA VAL A 408 -13.62 -9.06 -28.33
C VAL A 408 -12.81 -9.93 -27.34
N PHE A 409 -13.21 -9.98 -26.07
CA PHE A 409 -12.62 -10.91 -25.10
C PHE A 409 -12.98 -12.37 -25.47
N ALA A 410 -11.96 -13.20 -25.71
CA ALA A 410 -12.09 -14.63 -25.99
C ALA A 410 -11.33 -15.43 -24.92
N GLY A 411 -11.96 -15.64 -23.77
CA GLY A 411 -11.34 -16.34 -22.66
C GLY A 411 -12.35 -16.84 -21.64
N GLU A 412 -11.84 -17.59 -20.66
CA GLU A 412 -12.61 -18.13 -19.53
C GLU A 412 -11.74 -18.09 -18.27
N VAL A 413 -12.36 -17.84 -17.11
CA VAL A 413 -11.68 -17.87 -15.81
C VAL A 413 -12.15 -19.08 -15.02
N VAL A 414 -11.20 -19.90 -14.57
CA VAL A 414 -11.48 -21.08 -13.74
C VAL A 414 -10.95 -20.87 -12.33
N ARG A 415 -11.86 -20.88 -11.35
CA ARG A 415 -11.54 -20.74 -9.93
C ARG A 415 -11.03 -22.06 -9.35
N THR A 416 -10.03 -21.98 -8.49
CA THR A 416 -9.45 -23.12 -7.77
C THR A 416 -9.24 -22.79 -6.30
N ASP A 417 -8.90 -23.79 -5.49
CA ASP A 417 -8.59 -23.60 -4.06
C ASP A 417 -7.09 -23.37 -3.80
N TRP A 418 -6.25 -23.37 -4.84
CA TRP A 418 -4.80 -23.28 -4.72
C TRP A 418 -4.26 -22.03 -5.40
N VAL A 419 -3.14 -21.52 -4.88
CA VAL A 419 -2.35 -20.54 -5.62
C VAL A 419 -1.77 -21.21 -6.87
N VAL A 420 -2.19 -20.76 -8.04
CA VAL A 420 -1.83 -21.36 -9.33
C VAL A 420 -0.42 -20.92 -9.74
N GLN A 421 0.38 -21.87 -10.23
CA GLN A 421 1.74 -21.62 -10.70
C GLN A 421 1.97 -22.19 -12.09
N GLY A 422 2.77 -21.46 -12.88
CA GLY A 422 3.11 -21.81 -14.25
C GLY A 422 2.19 -21.18 -15.29
N GLU A 423 2.62 -21.30 -16.53
CA GLU A 423 1.93 -20.82 -17.71
C GLU A 423 2.21 -21.81 -18.86
N ILE A 424 1.19 -22.11 -19.66
CA ILE A 424 1.31 -22.88 -20.89
C ILE A 424 0.74 -22.05 -22.03
N GLN A 425 1.51 -21.94 -23.12
CA GLN A 425 1.11 -21.27 -24.34
C GLN A 425 0.89 -22.29 -25.45
N ILE A 426 -0.27 -22.23 -26.12
CA ILE A 426 -0.65 -23.17 -27.17
C ILE A 426 -0.96 -22.37 -28.44
N PRO A 427 -0.21 -22.55 -29.54
CA PRO A 427 -0.53 -21.94 -30.82
C PRO A 427 -1.86 -22.46 -31.38
N ILE A 428 -2.72 -21.55 -31.80
CA ILE A 428 -4.04 -21.78 -32.42
C ILE A 428 -4.10 -21.02 -33.74
N LEU A 429 -4.81 -21.56 -34.72
CA LEU A 429 -5.09 -20.90 -35.99
C LEU A 429 -6.59 -20.59 -36.09
N ILE A 430 -6.92 -19.32 -36.30
CA ILE A 430 -8.28 -18.85 -36.52
C ILE A 430 -8.54 -18.72 -38.03
N ARG A 431 -9.50 -19.49 -38.55
CA ARG A 431 -9.80 -19.60 -39.99
C ARG A 431 -10.72 -18.50 -40.54
#